data_AF-A0A962SD99-F1
#
_entry.id   AF-A0A962SD99-F1
#
_cell.length_a   1.000
_cell.length_b   1.000
_cell.length_c   1.000
_cell.angle_alpha   90.00
_cell.angle_beta   90.00
_cell.angle_gamma   90.00
#
_symmetry.space_group_name_H-M   'P 1'
#
loop_
_entity.id
_entity.type
_entity.pdbx_description
1 polymer ?
#
loop_
_entity_poly.entity_id
_entity_poly.type
_entity_poly.pdbx_seq_one_letter_code
_entity_poly.pdbx_strand_id
1 'polypeptide(L)' 'IGFLLNGLDVPGRPLLSFGYINLVGLALIIPATMLMAPVGARIAHAINARRLRQVFALFLFLTALRMFYSLFSA' A
#
# COMPACT_ATOMS: atom_id res chain seq x y z
N ILE A 1 -0.30 17.23 5.50
CA ILE A 1 0.45 18.23 6.31
C ILE A 1 0.39 17.91 7.81
N GLY A 2 -0.77 17.54 8.38
CA GLY A 2 -0.90 17.19 9.81
C GLY A 2 0.08 16.14 10.35
N PHE A 3 0.37 15.06 9.60
CA PHE A 3 1.39 14.06 9.95
C PHE A 3 2.84 14.56 9.88
N LEU A 4 3.09 15.58 9.05
CA LEU A 4 4.40 16.24 9.00
C LEU A 4 4.57 17.12 10.23
N LEU A 5 3.57 17.96 10.54
CA LEU A 5 3.62 18.91 11.66
C LEU A 5 3.58 18.25 13.04
N ASN A 6 2.73 17.24 13.25
CA ASN A 6 2.60 16.56 14.55
C ASN A 6 3.79 15.61 14.86
N GLY A 7 4.53 15.18 13.85
CA GLY A 7 5.67 14.26 14.03
C GLY A 7 7.00 14.96 14.31
N LEU A 8 7.05 16.29 14.31
CA LEU A 8 8.29 17.07 14.40
C LEU A 8 8.90 17.11 15.80
N ASP A 9 8.20 16.63 16.83
CA ASP A 9 8.66 16.69 18.23
C ASP A 9 8.64 15.31 18.92
N VAL A 10 8.54 14.22 18.16
CA VAL A 10 8.48 12.86 18.73
C VAL A 10 9.90 12.36 19.05
N PRO A 11 10.25 12.01 20.30
CA PRO A 11 11.54 11.38 20.61
C PRO A 11 11.61 9.93 20.08
N GLY A 12 12.75 9.49 19.56
CA GLY A 12 12.97 8.10 19.08
C GLY A 12 12.73 7.85 17.58
N ARG A 13 12.68 8.90 16.75
CA ARG A 13 12.48 8.78 15.29
C ARG A 13 13.73 8.19 14.62
N PRO A 14 13.57 7.35 13.58
CA PRO A 14 14.70 6.93 12.78
C PRO A 14 15.40 8.13 12.13
N LEU A 15 16.72 8.04 11.96
CA LEU A 15 17.53 9.06 11.29
C LEU A 15 16.93 9.41 9.91
N LEU A 16 16.94 10.69 9.52
CA LEU A 16 16.35 11.21 8.27
C LEU A 16 14.82 11.10 8.18
N SER A 17 14.07 11.34 9.26
CA SER A 17 12.59 11.42 9.22
C SER A 17 12.10 12.87 9.31
N PHE A 18 11.21 13.29 8.39
CA PHE A 18 10.50 14.58 8.44
C PHE A 18 9.08 14.36 8.96
N GLY A 19 8.86 14.66 10.24
CA GLY A 19 7.65 14.26 10.93
C GLY A 19 7.55 12.73 11.04
N TYR A 20 6.37 12.17 10.71
CA TYR A 20 6.19 10.71 10.59
C TYR A 20 6.69 10.11 9.26
N ILE A 21 7.17 10.93 8.32
CA ILE A 21 7.63 10.45 7.01
C ILE A 21 9.12 10.15 7.08
N ASN A 22 9.50 8.89 6.93
CA ASN A 22 10.89 8.49 6.86
C ASN A 22 11.44 8.67 5.44
N LEU A 23 12.43 9.54 5.26
CA LEU A 23 12.99 9.83 3.93
C LEU A 23 13.75 8.65 3.34
N VAL A 24 14.39 7.82 4.16
CA VAL A 24 15.08 6.60 3.69
C VAL A 24 14.07 5.58 3.19
N GLY A 25 13.00 5.32 3.95
CA GLY A 25 11.89 4.47 3.54
C GLY A 25 11.23 4.99 2.26
N LEU A 26 11.01 6.30 2.16
CA LEU A 26 10.52 6.93 0.94
C LEU A 26 11.46 6.68 -0.25
N ALA A 27 12.77 6.93 -0.07
CA ALA A 27 13.78 6.75 -1.11
C ALA A 27 13.93 5.28 -1.55
N LEU A 28 13.61 4.31 -0.70
CA LEU A 28 13.58 2.89 -1.05
C LEU A 28 12.27 2.48 -1.72
N ILE A 29 11.13 2.94 -1.20
CA ILE A 29 9.80 2.56 -1.70
C ILE A 29 9.55 3.14 -3.09
N ILE A 30 9.96 4.38 -3.37
CA ILE A 30 9.74 5.02 -4.68
C ILE A 30 10.31 4.19 -5.84
N PRO A 31 11.62 3.88 -5.90
CA PRO A 31 12.18 3.12 -7.01
C PRO A 31 11.64 1.69 -7.05
N ALA A 32 11.45 1.04 -5.88
CA ALA A 32 10.86 -0.29 -5.83
C ALA A 32 9.43 -0.31 -6.43
N THR A 33 8.62 0.70 -6.12
CA THR A 33 7.27 0.85 -6.66
C THR A 33 7.31 1.16 -8.16
N MET A 34 8.20 2.07 -8.60
CA MET A 34 8.36 2.39 -10.03
C MET A 34 8.78 1.17 -10.85
N LEU A 35 9.61 0.28 -10.31
CA LEU A 35 9.99 -0.97 -10.96
C LEU A 35 8.84 -1.98 -10.98
N MET A 36 8.05 -2.05 -9.92
CA MET A 36 6.97 -3.04 -9.80
C MET A 36 5.68 -2.63 -10.55
N ALA A 37 5.41 -1.33 -10.68
CA ALA A 37 4.27 -0.79 -11.41
C ALA A 37 4.12 -1.32 -12.85
N PRO A 38 5.15 -1.30 -13.73
CA PRO A 38 5.05 -1.83 -15.08
C PRO A 38 4.90 -3.36 -15.11
N VAL A 39 5.45 -4.08 -14.13
CA VAL A 39 5.29 -5.54 -14.01
C VAL A 39 3.81 -5.86 -13.77
N GLY A 40 3.17 -5.18 -12.82
CA GLY A 40 1.74 -5.33 -12.55
C GLY A 40 0.88 -4.98 -13.77
N ALA A 41 1.18 -3.87 -14.46
CA ALA A 41 0.45 -3.46 -15.65
C ALA A 41 0.55 -4.49 -16.79
N ARG A 42 1.75 -5.04 -17.04
CA ARG A 42 1.95 -6.09 -18.06
C ARG A 42 1.14 -7.35 -17.74
N ILE A 43 1.12 -7.78 -16.48
CA ILE A 43 0.33 -8.95 -16.05
C ILE A 43 -1.17 -8.67 -16.26
N ALA A 44 -1.65 -7.48 -15.88
CA ALA A 44 -3.05 -7.10 -16.04
C ALA A 44 -3.47 -7.08 -17.52
N HIS A 45 -2.61 -6.57 -18.41
CA HIS A 45 -2.89 -6.53 -19.85
C HIS A 45 -2.79 -7.90 -20.54
N ALA A 46 -1.98 -8.83 -20.02
CA ALA A 46 -1.90 -10.19 -20.55
C ALA A 46 -3.15 -11.04 -20.23
N ILE A 47 -3.94 -10.66 -19.24
CA ILE A 47 -5.15 -11.37 -18.82
C ILE A 47 -6.36 -10.86 -19.62
N ASN A 48 -7.18 -11.77 -20.15
CA ASN A 48 -8.44 -11.39 -20.79
C ASN A 48 -9.34 -10.61 -19.82
N ALA A 49 -9.92 -9.51 -20.29
CA ALA A 49 -10.76 -8.62 -19.48
C ALA A 49 -11.85 -9.34 -18.67
N ARG A 50 -12.43 -10.45 -19.16
CA ARG A 50 -13.40 -11.25 -18.40
C ARG A 50 -12.77 -11.89 -17.17
N ARG A 51 -11.60 -12.50 -17.30
CA ARG A 51 -10.87 -13.13 -16.18
C ARG A 51 -10.35 -12.08 -15.20
N LEU A 52 -9.87 -10.94 -15.69
CA LEU A 52 -9.39 -9.86 -14.82
C LEU A 52 -10.50 -9.35 -13.88
N ARG A 53 -11.72 -9.16 -14.42
CA ARG A 53 -12.89 -8.78 -13.60
C ARG A 53 -13.23 -9.83 -12.56
N GLN A 54 -13.15 -11.12 -12.90
CA GLN A 54 -13.43 -12.21 -11.95
C GLN A 54 -12.40 -12.25 -10.81
N VAL A 55 -11.11 -12.10 -11.13
CA VAL A 55 -10.04 -12.04 -10.13
C VAL A 55 -10.21 -10.85 -9.20
N PHE A 56 -10.54 -9.67 -9.74
CA PHE A 56 -10.79 -8.48 -8.94
C PHE A 56 -12.02 -8.64 -8.03
N ALA A 57 -13.11 -9.19 -8.55
CA ALA A 57 -14.31 -9.48 -7.76
C ALA A 57 -14.01 -10.47 -6.62
N LEU A 58 -13.23 -11.51 -6.89
CA LEU A 58 -12.80 -12.48 -5.88
C LEU A 58 -11.94 -11.81 -4.80
N PHE A 59 -10.98 -10.96 -5.19
CA PHE A 59 -10.15 -10.20 -4.26
C PHE A 59 -10.98 -9.28 -3.35
N LEU A 60 -11.96 -8.56 -3.91
CA LEU A 60 -12.87 -7.73 -3.14
C LEU A 60 -13.74 -8.56 -2.19
N PHE A 61 -14.26 -9.70 -2.65
CA PHE A 61 -15.05 -10.59 -1.80
C PHE A 61 -14.24 -11.10 -0.61
N LEU A 62 -13.00 -11.55 -0.84
CA LEU A 62 -12.08 -11.99 0.23
C LEU A 62 -11.75 -10.85 1.20
N THR A 63 -11.55 -9.64 0.69
CA THR A 63 -11.27 -8.46 1.53
C THR A 63 -12.47 -8.09 2.39
N ALA A 64 -13.67 -8.08 1.81
CA ALA A 64 -14.91 -7.85 2.54
C ALA A 64 -15.12 -8.91 3.63
N LEU A 65 -14.86 -10.18 3.30
CA LEU A 65 -14.93 -11.28 4.26
C LEU A 65 -13.93 -11.09 5.41
N ARG A 66 -12.67 -10.71 5.11
CA ARG A 66 -11.66 -10.40 6.12
C ARG A 66 -12.08 -9.25 7.03
N MET A 67 -12.62 -8.17 6.46
CA MET A 67 -13.12 -7.03 7.22
C MET A 67 -14.30 -7.42 8.11
N PHE A 68 -15.23 -8.23 7.58
CA PHE A 68 -16.35 -8.76 8.34
C PHE A 68 -15.86 -9.60 9.52
N TYR A 69 -14.95 -10.56 9.30
CA TYR A 69 -14.34 -11.33 10.38
C TYR A 69 -13.59 -10.45 11.39
N SER A 70 -12.91 -9.40 10.93
CA SER A 70 -12.22 -8.46 11.82
C SER A 70 -13.16 -7.74 12.78
N LEU A 71 -14.46 -7.60 12.44
CA LEU A 71 -15.46 -7.02 13.34
C LEU A 71 -15.92 -8.02 14.42
N PHE A 72 -15.91 -9.32 14.12
CA PHE A 72 -16.26 -10.36 15.11
C PHE A 72 -15.06 -10.78 15.96
N SER A 73 -13.84 -10.57 15.47
CA SER A 73 -12.60 -10.87 16.20
C SER A 73 -12.05 -9.68 17.01
N ALA A 74 -12.74 -8.54 17.01
CA ALA A 74 -12.44 -7.35 17.82
C ALA A 74 -13.37 -7.30 19.03
#